data_AF-A0A2D7GUG8-F1
#
_entry.id   AF-A0A2D7GUG8-F1
#
_cell.length_a   1.000
_cell.length_b   1.000
_cell.length_c   1.000
_cell.angle_alpha   90.00
_cell.angle_beta   90.00
_cell.angle_gamma   90.00
#
_symmetry.space_group_name_H-M   'P 1'
#
loop_
_entity.id
_entity.type
_entity.pdbx_description
1 polymer ?
#
loop_
_entity_poly.entity_id
_entity_poly.type
_entity_poly.pdbx_seq_one_letter_code
_entity_poly.pdbx_strand_id
1 'polypeptide(L)'
;PSEITLPSFLPKQLWLEFIQHRKDIKKPMSELACTKLINQLTKDQAKGLDVIDAMNEAIVSGWSGVFPKPAKGSRSTPAPENFSSTDYGEIKGSF
;
A
#
# COMPACT_ATOMS: atom_id res chain seq x y z
N PRO A 1 9.22 23.49 10.22
CA PRO A 1 8.18 22.43 10.36
C PRO A 1 7.23 22.50 9.17
N SER A 2 7.59 21.75 8.13
CA SER A 2 7.20 21.98 6.75
C SER A 2 5.73 21.72 6.48
N GLU A 3 5.13 22.63 5.72
CA GLU A 3 3.73 22.65 5.33
C GLU A 3 3.40 21.49 4.40
N ILE A 4 3.01 20.36 4.98
CA ILE A 4 2.50 19.23 4.22
C ILE A 4 1.10 19.61 3.73
N THR A 5 0.95 19.89 2.44
CA THR A 5 -0.34 20.22 1.81
C THR A 5 -1.25 18.99 1.80
N LEU A 6 -2.14 18.90 2.78
CA LEU A 6 -3.14 17.84 2.86
C LEU A 6 -4.28 18.15 1.88
N PRO A 7 -4.69 17.18 1.03
CA PRO A 7 -5.79 17.39 0.10
C PRO A 7 -7.14 17.34 0.83
N SER A 8 -8.16 18.02 0.29
CA SER A 8 -9.47 18.20 0.95
C SER A 8 -10.23 16.90 1.23
N PHE A 9 -9.92 15.81 0.52
CA PHE A 9 -10.52 14.50 0.76
C PHE A 9 -9.94 13.77 1.98
N LEU A 10 -8.75 14.18 2.46
CA LEU A 10 -8.03 13.51 3.54
C LEU A 10 -8.13 14.34 4.83
N PRO A 11 -8.86 13.86 5.86
CA PRO A 11 -9.00 14.60 7.09
C PRO A 11 -7.66 14.67 7.83
N LYS A 12 -7.34 15.87 8.31
CA LYS A 12 -6.11 16.13 9.07
C LYS A 12 -5.97 15.25 10.32
N GLN A 13 -7.08 14.91 10.96
CA GLN A 13 -7.08 14.01 12.12
C GLN A 13 -6.55 12.62 11.76
N LEU A 14 -7.10 11.98 10.71
CA LEU A 14 -6.65 10.66 10.25
C LEU A 14 -5.17 10.66 9.87
N TRP A 15 -4.70 11.74 9.23
CA TRP A 15 -3.28 11.90 8.91
C TRP A 15 -2.41 11.94 10.17
N LEU A 16 -2.83 12.69 11.20
CA LEU A 16 -2.11 12.75 12.47
C LEU A 16 -2.08 11.40 13.17
N GLU A 17 -3.19 10.65 13.17
CA GLU A 17 -3.25 9.29 13.72
C GLU A 17 -2.27 8.35 13.02
N PHE A 18 -2.20 8.40 11.69
CA PHE A 18 -1.24 7.62 10.92
C PHE A 18 0.22 7.99 11.23
N ILE A 19 0.52 9.29 11.35
CA ILE A 19 1.86 9.76 11.74
C ILE A 19 2.20 9.31 13.16
N GLN A 20 1.24 9.36 14.09
CA GLN A 20 1.41 8.88 15.46
C GLN A 20 1.70 7.37 15.48
N HIS A 21 0.95 6.59 14.71
CA HIS A 21 1.18 5.16 14.53
C HIS A 21 2.58 4.86 13.98
N ARG A 22 3.04 5.62 12.96
CA ARG A 22 4.41 5.49 12.41
C ARG A 22 5.50 5.76 13.43
N LYS A 23 5.27 6.71 14.35
CA LYS A 23 6.18 6.97 15.48
C LYS A 23 6.20 5.79 16.45
N ASP A 24 5.03 5.20 16.73
CA ASP A 24 4.88 4.06 17.64
C ASP A 24 5.67 2.83 17.14
N ILE A 25 5.56 2.50 15.85
CA ILE A 25 6.33 1.42 15.21
C ILE A 25 7.81 1.77 14.95
N LYS A 26 8.33 2.86 15.54
CA LYS A 26 9.70 3.38 15.42
C LYS A 26 10.19 3.58 13.98
N LYS A 27 9.27 3.81 13.04
CA LYS A 27 9.60 4.14 11.64
C LYS A 27 9.14 5.56 11.34
N PRO A 28 9.81 6.59 11.91
CA PRO A 28 9.45 7.98 11.65
C PRO A 28 9.52 8.25 10.14
N MET A 29 8.43 8.78 9.61
CA MET A 29 8.31 9.07 8.20
C MET A 29 9.05 10.39 7.93
N SER A 30 10.04 10.37 7.03
CA SER A 30 10.70 11.59 6.56
C SER A 30 9.71 12.45 5.76
N GLU A 31 9.92 13.76 5.68
CA GLU A 31 9.09 14.68 4.89
C GLU A 31 8.88 14.20 3.45
N LEU A 32 9.93 13.65 2.82
CA LEU A 32 9.84 13.08 1.48
C LEU A 32 8.80 11.94 1.41
N ALA A 33 8.76 11.09 2.44
CA ALA A 33 7.82 9.98 2.50
C ALA A 33 6.38 10.47 2.73
N CYS A 34 6.19 11.53 3.53
CA CYS A 34 4.90 12.20 3.68
C CYS A 34 4.39 12.74 2.33
N THR A 35 5.24 13.47 1.61
CA THR A 35 4.90 14.02 0.28
C THR A 35 4.61 12.92 -0.74
N LYS A 36 5.40 11.85 -0.76
CA LYS A 36 5.14 10.70 -1.65
C LYS A 36 3.83 9.98 -1.30
N LEU A 37 3.53 9.81 -0.02
CA LEU A 37 2.29 9.18 0.42
C LEU A 37 1.08 10.00 0.00
N ILE A 38 1.09 11.33 0.20
CA ILE A 38 -0.01 12.19 -0.24
C ILE A 38 -0.21 12.13 -1.74
N ASN A 39 0.87 12.19 -2.52
CA ASN A 39 0.77 12.03 -3.98
C ASN A 39 0.17 10.68 -4.39
N GLN A 40 0.50 9.62 -3.65
CA GLN A 40 -0.07 8.29 -3.88
C GLN A 40 -1.57 8.26 -3.55
N LEU A 41 -1.97 8.76 -2.38
CA LEU A 41 -3.37 8.86 -1.97
C LEU A 41 -4.19 9.71 -2.95
N THR A 42 -3.65 10.82 -3.45
CA THR A 42 -4.31 11.64 -4.47
C THR A 42 -4.55 10.87 -5.77
N LYS A 43 -3.56 10.08 -6.23
CA LYS A 43 -3.72 9.23 -7.42
C LYS A 43 -4.74 8.13 -7.20
N ASP A 44 -4.76 7.54 -6.00
CA ASP A 44 -5.67 6.45 -5.69
C ASP A 44 -7.11 6.94 -5.50
N GLN A 45 -7.30 8.10 -4.88
CA GLN A 45 -8.60 8.77 -4.81
C GLN A 45 -9.11 9.15 -6.22
N ALA A 46 -8.24 9.65 -7.09
CA ALA A 46 -8.58 9.95 -8.49
C ALA A 46 -8.99 8.71 -9.31
N LYS A 47 -8.57 7.51 -8.89
CA LYS A 47 -9.01 6.23 -9.47
C LYS A 47 -10.33 5.72 -8.88
N GLY A 48 -10.92 6.43 -7.92
CA GLY A 48 -12.11 6.01 -7.19
C GLY A 48 -11.82 4.93 -6.14
N LEU A 49 -10.60 4.89 -5.59
CA LEU A 49 -10.24 3.98 -4.51
C LEU A 49 -10.51 4.61 -3.14
N ASP A 50 -10.93 3.79 -2.18
CA ASP A 50 -11.22 4.21 -0.80
C ASP A 50 -9.93 4.38 0.02
N VAL A 51 -9.27 5.52 -0.16
CA VAL A 51 -8.02 5.87 0.54
C VAL A 51 -8.20 6.05 2.05
N ILE A 52 -9.40 6.43 2.50
CA ILE A 52 -9.73 6.62 3.93
C ILE A 52 -9.78 5.28 4.64
N ASP A 53 -10.48 4.30 4.06
CA ASP A 53 -10.57 2.94 4.60
C ASP A 53 -9.18 2.28 4.62
N ALA A 54 -8.42 2.45 3.53
CA ALA A 54 -7.06 1.94 3.43
C ALA A 54 -6.11 2.51 4.51
N MET A 55 -6.25 3.78 4.87
CA MET A 55 -5.46 4.37 5.95
C MET A 55 -5.83 3.77 7.32
N ASN A 56 -7.13 3.60 7.59
CA ASN A 56 -7.59 2.96 8.82
C ASN A 56 -7.09 1.51 8.90
N GLU A 57 -7.22 0.74 7.81
CA GLU A 57 -6.72 -0.63 7.72
C GLU A 57 -5.21 -0.69 7.98
N ALA A 58 -4.44 0.26 7.44
CA ALA A 58 -3.01 0.33 7.68
C ALA A 58 -2.67 0.59 9.16
N ILE A 59 -3.41 1.47 9.84
CA ILE A 59 -3.23 1.74 11.28
C ILE A 59 -3.57 0.49 12.11
N VAL A 60 -4.73 -0.15 11.83
CA VAL A 60 -5.20 -1.35 12.54
C VAL A 60 -4.26 -2.53 12.31
N SER A 61 -3.77 -2.71 11.08
CA SER A 61 -2.90 -3.82 10.70
C SER A 61 -1.43 -3.60 11.04
N GLY A 62 -1.03 -2.38 11.44
CA GLY A 62 0.36 -2.04 11.71
C GLY A 62 1.21 -1.85 10.46
N TRP A 63 0.61 -1.55 9.32
CA TRP A 63 1.29 -1.45 8.04
C TRP A 63 1.87 -0.05 7.82
N SER A 64 3.13 0.00 7.39
CA SER A 64 3.78 1.28 7.05
C SER A 64 3.36 1.85 5.69
N GLY A 65 2.62 1.09 4.90
CA GLY A 65 2.14 1.48 3.56
C GLY A 65 0.62 1.42 3.51
N VAL A 66 0.02 2.36 2.77
CA VAL A 66 -1.42 2.39 2.52
C VAL A 66 -1.67 1.70 1.18
N PHE A 67 -2.45 0.63 1.20
CA PHE A 67 -2.79 -0.17 0.02
C PHE A 67 -4.29 -0.04 -0.27
N PRO A 68 -4.69 0.99 -1.01
CA PRO A 68 -6.10 1.20 -1.30
C PRO A 68 -6.63 0.09 -2.20
N LYS A 69 -7.70 -0.56 -1.73
CA LYS A 69 -8.38 -1.60 -2.49
C LYS A 69 -9.35 -0.95 -3.47
N PRO A 70 -9.50 -1.51 -4.68
CA PRO A 70 -10.57 -1.09 -5.57
C PRO A 70 -11.91 -1.34 -4.91
N ALA A 71 -12.76 -0.31 -4.92
CA ALA A 71 -14.17 -0.44 -4.56
C ALA A 71 -14.73 -1.63 -5.36
N LYS A 72 -15.29 -2.60 -4.62
CA LYS A 72 -15.62 -3.96 -5.08
C LYS A 72 -16.10 -3.98 -6.55
N GLY A 73 -15.20 -4.34 -7.47
CA GLY A 73 -15.50 -4.35 -8.91
C GLY A 73 -14.35 -4.84 -9.80
N SER A 74 -13.10 -4.55 -9.48
CA SER A 74 -11.96 -5.01 -10.29
C SER A 74 -11.22 -6.18 -9.63
N ARG A 75 -11.80 -7.38 -9.68
CA ARG A 75 -11.04 -8.62 -9.55
C ARG A 75 -10.30 -8.85 -10.87
N SER A 76 -9.11 -8.29 -11.01
CA SER A 76 -8.18 -8.70 -12.05
C SER A 76 -7.22 -9.74 -11.47
N THR A 77 -7.71 -10.97 -11.33
CA THR A 77 -6.84 -12.15 -11.33
C THR A 77 -6.94 -12.80 -12.70
N PRO A 78 -5.92 -12.70 -13.55
CA PRO A 78 -5.40 -13.85 -14.22
C PRO A 78 -4.26 -14.38 -13.36
N ALA A 79 -4.51 -15.50 -12.70
CA ALA A 79 -3.42 -16.31 -12.16
C ALA A 79 -2.46 -16.65 -13.33
N PRO A 80 -1.14 -16.54 -13.18
CA PRO A 80 -0.24 -17.17 -14.14
C PRO A 80 -0.31 -18.68 -13.93
N GLU A 81 -1.18 -19.36 -14.68
CA GLU A 81 -1.35 -20.82 -14.72
C GLU A 81 -0.14 -21.59 -15.30
N ASN A 82 1.05 -20.99 -15.40
CA ASN A 82 2.19 -21.58 -16.13
C ASN A 82 3.54 -21.53 -15.38
N PHE A 83 3.57 -21.81 -14.07
CA PHE A 83 4.84 -22.03 -13.34
C PHE A 83 4.99 -23.45 -12.75
N SER A 84 4.38 -24.47 -13.36
CA SER A 84 4.51 -25.85 -12.88
C SER A 84 4.71 -26.87 -13.99
N SER A 85 5.55 -26.56 -14.98
CA SER A 85 6.10 -27.60 -15.86
C SER A 85 7.54 -27.29 -16.29
N THR A 86 8.37 -26.81 -15.37
CA THR A 86 9.80 -27.04 -15.50
C THR A 86 10.11 -28.39 -14.90
N ASP A 87 10.21 -29.37 -15.79
CA ASP A 87 10.92 -30.63 -15.63
C ASP A 87 12.33 -30.36 -15.08
N TYR A 88 12.44 -30.29 -13.76
CA TYR A 88 13.73 -30.22 -13.07
C TYR A 88 14.14 -31.64 -12.70
N GLY A 89 14.93 -32.26 -13.59
CA GLY A 89 15.98 -33.19 -13.18
C GLY A 89 15.68 -34.68 -13.24
N GLU A 90 15.48 -35.22 -14.44
CA GLU A 90 15.90 -36.60 -14.70
C GLU A 90 17.33 -36.61 -15.27
N ILE A 91 18.32 -36.46 -14.38
CA ILE A 91 19.69 -36.86 -14.71
C ILE A 91 19.75 -38.38 -14.75
N LYS A 92 19.52 -38.97 -15.93
CA LYS A 92 19.87 -40.37 -16.16
C LYS A 92 21.39 -40.51 -16.13
N GLY A 93 21.90 -40.89 -14.97
CA GLY A 93 23.20 -41.53 -14.85
C GLY A 93 23.16 -42.87 -15.58
N SER A 94 23.68 -42.90 -16.81
CA SER A 94 24.04 -44.14 -17.49
C SER A 94 25.45 -44.53 -17.05
N PHE A 95 25.52 -45.58 -16.22
CA PHE A 95 26.68 -46.44 -16.08
C PHE A 95 26.72 -47.46 -17.22
#